data_AF-A0A3M1KU38-F1
#
_entry.id   AF-A0A3M1KU38-F1
#
_cell.length_a   1.000
_cell.length_b   1.000
_cell.length_c   1.000
_cell.angle_alpha   90.00
_cell.angle_beta   90.00
_cell.angle_gamma   90.00
#
_symmetry.space_group_name_H-M   'P 1'
#
loop_
_entity.id
_entity.type
_entity.pdbx_description
1 polymer ?
#
loop_
_entity_poly.entity_id
_entity_poly.type
_entity_poly.pdbx_seq_one_letter_code
_entity_poly.pdbx_strand_id
1 'polypeptide(L)' 'VCTSKNQDIDRLWGMKQGADLYITKPFTQDDILNAIKSVMA' A
#
# COMPACT_ATOMS: atom_id res chain seq x y z
N VAL A 1 -3.97 1.81 -0.53
CA VAL A 1 -3.75 1.90 -2.00
C VAL A 1 -2.96 0.69 -2.49
N CYS A 2 -3.44 0.04 -3.56
CA CYS A 2 -2.76 -1.09 -4.20
C CYS A 2 -2.50 -0.75 -5.68
N THR A 3 -1.26 -0.89 -6.17
CA THR A 3 -0.88 -0.38 -7.50
C THR A 3 0.30 -1.15 -8.10
N SER A 4 0.53 -1.03 -9.41
CA SER A 4 1.76 -1.55 -10.05
C SER A 4 2.89 -0.51 -10.10
N LYS A 5 2.64 0.72 -9.64
CA LYS A 5 3.63 1.80 -9.63
C LYS A 5 4.52 1.70 -8.39
N ASN A 6 5.82 1.55 -8.59
CA ASN A 6 6.80 1.26 -7.55
C ASN A 6 7.82 2.37 -7.28
N GLN A 7 7.64 3.58 -7.82
CA GLN A 7 8.58 4.68 -7.59
C GLN A 7 8.29 5.32 -6.23
N ASP A 8 9.34 5.82 -5.56
CA ASP A 8 9.22 6.50 -4.26
C ASP A 8 8.26 7.69 -4.32
N ILE A 9 8.24 8.39 -5.45
CA ILE A 9 7.35 9.53 -5.69
C ILE A 9 5.88 9.10 -5.65
N ASP A 10 5.53 7.93 -6.20
CA ASP A 10 4.15 7.44 -6.20
C ASP A 10 3.69 7.10 -4.78
N ARG A 11 4.59 6.52 -3.96
CA ARG A 11 4.32 6.26 -2.54
C ARG A 11 4.07 7.55 -1.78
N LEU A 12 4.94 8.55 -1.96
CA LEU A 12 4.80 9.87 -1.33
C LEU A 12 3.47 10.54 -1.69
N TRP A 13 3.08 10.51 -2.97
CA TRP A 13 1.79 11.06 -3.42
C TRP A 13 0.60 10.29 -2.87
N GLY A 14 0.68 8.95 -2.79
CA GLY A 14 -0.36 8.13 -2.20
C GLY A 14 -0.60 8.47 -0.74
N MET A 15 0.48 8.56 0.05
CA MET A 15 0.38 8.94 1.47
C MET A 15 -0.15 10.38 1.64
N LYS A 16 0.30 11.34 0.82
CA LYS A 16 -0.20 12.72 0.87
C LYS A 16 -1.70 12.85 0.55
N GLN A 17 -2.25 11.93 -0.24
CA GLN A 17 -3.67 11.88 -0.57
C GLN A 17 -4.52 11.18 0.51
N GLY A 18 -3.91 10.79 1.63
CA GLY A 18 -4.60 10.15 2.75
C GLY A 18 -4.70 8.63 2.63
N ALA A 19 -3.79 7.98 1.88
CA ALA A 19 -3.70 6.53 1.94
C ALA A 19 -3.11 6.10 3.29
N ASP A 20 -3.79 5.21 4.02
CA ASP A 20 -3.26 4.61 5.26
C ASP A 20 -2.08 3.66 4.98
N LEU A 21 -2.09 3.04 3.80
CA LEU A 21 -1.05 2.12 3.37
C LEU A 21 -0.87 2.14 1.84
N TYR A 22 0.35 1.91 1.37
CA TYR A 22 0.72 1.84 -0.04
C TYR A 22 1.40 0.51 -0.36
N ILE A 23 0.76 -0.32 -1.19
CA ILE A 23 1.20 -1.66 -1.57
C ILE A 23 1.43 -1.73 -3.07
N THR A 24 2.56 -2.29 -3.47
CA THR A 24 2.93 -2.44 -4.87
C THR A 24 2.86 -3.89 -5.32
N LYS A 25 2.37 -4.12 -6.54
CA LYS A 25 2.34 -5.45 -7.17
C LYS A 25 3.75 -5.90 -7.61
N PRO A 26 3.99 -7.21 -7.71
CA PRO A 26 3.09 -8.29 -7.30
C PRO A 26 3.10 -8.47 -5.77
N PHE A 27 1.95 -8.80 -5.20
CA PHE A 27 1.78 -9.10 -3.79
C PHE A 27 1.08 -10.45 -3.63
N THR A 28 1.33 -11.11 -2.50
CA THR A 28 0.71 -12.37 -2.09
C THR A 28 -0.59 -12.13 -1.32
N GLN A 29 -1.33 -13.20 -1.05
CA GLN A 29 -2.51 -13.13 -0.19
C GLN A 29 -2.14 -12.73 1.25
N ASP A 30 -1.02 -13.23 1.77
CA ASP A 30 -0.53 -12.89 3.11
C ASP A 30 -0.14 -11.41 3.22
N ASP A 31 0.44 -10.82 2.17
CA ASP A 31 0.76 -9.38 2.14
C ASP A 31 -0.49 -8.52 2.32
N ILE A 32 -1.60 -8.90 1.66
CA ILE A 32 -2.88 -8.22 1.78
C ILE A 32 -3.47 -8.40 3.18
N LEU A 33 -3.43 -9.62 3.72
CA LEU A 33 -3.96 -9.89 5.08
C LEU A 33 -3.19 -9.10 6.14
N ASN A 34 -1.87 -9.02 6.02
CA ASN A 34 -1.02 -8.24 6.93
C ASN A 34 -1.27 -6.74 6.78
N ALA A 35 -1.44 -6.27 5.55
CA ALA A 35 -1.81 -4.89 5.26
C ALA A 35 -3.13 -4.48 5.91
N ILE A 36 -4.16 -5.33 5.82
CA ILE A 36 -5.47 -5.08 6.45
C ILE A 36 -5.33 -5.03 7.97
N LYS A 37 -4.62 -6.00 8.56
CA LYS A 37 -4.36 -6.00 10.01
C LYS A 37 -3.62 -4.73 10.46
N SER A 38 -2.69 -4.22 9.64
CA SER A 38 -1.94 -3.01 9.96
C SER A 38 -2.79 -1.74 9.99
N VAL A 39 -3.92 -1.67 9.28
CA VAL A 39 -4.77 -0.47 9.21
C VAL A 39 -6.02 -0.56 10.09
N MET A 40 -6.36 -1.75 10.58
CA MET A 40 -7.50 -1.96 11.48
C MET A 40 -7.14 -1.87 12.97
N ALA A 41 -5.84 -1.89 13.31
CA ALA A 41 -5.34 -1.72 14.68
C ALA A 41 -5.27 -0.23 15.07
#